data_AF-A0A3D4KA52-F1
#
_entry.id   AF-A0A3D4KA52-F1
#
_cell.length_a   1.000
_cell.length_b   1.000
_cell.length_c   1.000
_cell.angle_alpha   90.00
_cell.angle_beta   90.00
_cell.angle_gamma   90.00
#
_symmetry.space_group_name_H-M   'P 1'
#
loop_
_entity.id
_entity.type
_entity.pdbx_description
1 polymer ?
#
loop_
_entity_poly.entity_id
_entity_poly.type
_entity_poly.pdbx_seq_one_letter_code
_entity_poly.pdbx_strand_id
1 'polypeptide(L)' 'YPNQIGPGVYDIHSPRVPKAEEMERLLDKALKVLDANQIWVNPDCGLKTRGWPETKGALEQ' A
#
# COMPACT_ATOMS: atom_id res chain seq x y z
N TYR A 1 -5.13 2.34 -19.52
CA TYR A 1 -4.83 0.92 -19.24
C TYR A 1 -6.13 0.31 -18.73
N PRO A 2 -6.75 -0.66 -19.42
CA PRO A 2 -8.08 -1.16 -19.06
C PRO A 2 -8.07 -2.12 -17.85
N ASN A 3 -6.90 -2.66 -17.51
CA ASN A 3 -6.74 -3.63 -16.43
C ASN A 3 -6.61 -2.96 -15.05
N GLN A 4 -6.80 -3.74 -14.00
CA GLN A 4 -6.62 -3.30 -12.62
C GLN A 4 -5.13 -3.14 -12.27
N ILE A 5 -4.81 -2.24 -11.35
CA ILE A 5 -3.47 -1.84 -10.94
C ILE A 5 -3.41 -1.81 -9.41
N GLY A 6 -2.34 -2.38 -8.86
CA GLY A 6 -2.03 -2.30 -7.43
C GLY A 6 -0.89 -1.32 -7.17
N PRO A 7 -1.16 -0.01 -6.99
CA PRO A 7 -0.11 0.92 -6.58
C PRO A 7 0.35 0.52 -5.18
N GLY A 8 1.62 0.14 -5.06
CA GLY A 8 2.23 -0.16 -3.77
C GLY A 8 2.02 1.01 -2.80
N VAL A 9 1.28 0.76 -1.71
CA VAL A 9 0.88 1.82 -0.76
C VAL A 9 1.85 1.95 0.41
N TYR A 10 2.84 1.06 0.49
CA TYR A 10 3.72 0.91 1.64
C TYR A 10 5.05 0.29 1.22
N ASP A 11 6.12 1.03 1.50
CA ASP A 11 7.51 0.64 1.26
C ASP A 11 7.97 -0.44 2.25
N ILE A 12 8.04 -1.68 1.77
CA ILE A 12 8.46 -2.86 2.54
C ILE A 12 9.95 -2.88 2.86
N HIS A 13 10.77 -2.08 2.17
CA HIS A 13 12.20 -1.99 2.39
C HIS A 13 12.55 -1.14 3.62
N SER A 14 11.58 -0.38 4.13
CA SER A 14 11.68 0.34 5.41
C SER A 14 11.14 -0.49 6.58
N PRO A 15 11.77 -0.47 7.76
CA PRO A 15 11.19 -1.02 9.00
C PRO A 15 10.08 -0.15 9.59
N ARG A 16 9.84 1.03 9.00
CA ARG A 16 8.81 1.95 9.45
C ARG A 16 7.43 1.40 9.14
N VAL A 17 6.57 1.38 10.16
CA VAL A 17 5.13 1.19 9.97
C VAL A 17 4.55 2.52 9.48
N PRO A 18 4.02 2.60 8.23
CA PRO A 18 3.39 3.82 7.72
C PRO A 18 2.11 4.11 8.50
N LYS A 19 1.65 5.36 8.53
CA LYS A 19 0.33 5.68 9.11
C LYS A 19 -0.78 5.49 8.08
N ALA A 20 -1.99 5.18 8.52
CA ALA A 20 -3.18 5.14 7.66
C ALA A 20 -3.32 6.40 6.79
N GLU A 21 -3.08 7.59 7.34
CA GLU A 21 -3.20 8.86 6.59
C GLU A 21 -2.19 8.98 5.42
N GLU A 22 -1.04 8.31 5.52
CA GLU A 22 -0.07 8.29 4.42
C GLU A 22 -0.53 7.40 3.28
N MET A 23 -1.14 6.25 3.59
CA MET A 23 -1.73 5.34 2.61
C MET A 23 -2.94 5.99 1.93
N GLU A 24 -3.80 6.66 2.68
CA GLU A 24 -4.94 7.44 2.15
C GLU A 24 -4.48 8.48 1.12
N ARG A 25 -3.43 9.26 1.44
CA ARG A 25 -2.89 10.27 0.50
C ARG A 25 -2.36 9.67 -0.79
N LEU A 26 -1.83 8.44 -0.76
CA LEU A 26 -1.38 7.74 -1.96
C LEU A 26 -2.56 7.26 -2.79
N LEU A 27 -3.60 6.72 -2.14
CA LEU A 27 -4.84 6.31 -2.78
C LEU A 27 -5.56 7.51 -3.42
N ASP A 28 -5.64 8.65 -2.73
CA ASP A 28 -6.20 9.89 -3.28
C ASP A 28 -5.48 10.35 -4.54
N LYS A 29 -4.17 10.18 -4.62
CA LYS A 29 -3.39 10.48 -5.83
C LYS A 29 -3.71 9.50 -6.95
N ALA A 30 -3.84 8.20 -6.64
CA ALA A 30 -4.18 7.18 -7.62
C ALA A 30 -5.61 7.36 -8.17
N LEU A 31 -6.58 7.72 -7.32
CA LEU A 31 -7.97 7.97 -7.68
C LEU A 31 -8.17 9.19 -8.60
N LYS A 32 -7.20 10.11 -8.68
CA LYS A 32 -7.25 11.22 -9.64
C LYS A 32 -7.04 10.78 -11.09
N VAL A 33 -6.50 9.58 -11.31
CA VAL A 33 -6.08 9.10 -12.64
C VAL A 33 -6.57 7.69 -12.97
N LEU A 34 -7.12 6.96 -11.99
CA LEU A 34 -7.68 5.62 -12.13
C LEU A 34 -9.06 5.55 -11.50
N ASP A 35 -9.97 4.77 -12.10
CA ASP A 35 -11.26 4.45 -11.47
C ASP A 35 -11.03 3.60 -10.22
N ALA A 36 -11.83 3.80 -9.16
CA ALA A 36 -11.71 3.04 -7.92
C ALA A 36 -11.77 1.51 -8.14
N ASN A 37 -12.57 1.06 -9.10
CA ASN A 37 -12.74 -0.35 -9.46
C ASN A 37 -11.48 -0.98 -10.10
N GLN A 38 -10.52 -0.13 -10.48
CA GLN A 38 -9.24 -0.53 -11.03
C GLN A 38 -8.13 -0.59 -9.97
N ILE A 39 -8.35 -0.13 -8.74
CA ILE A 39 -7.30 -0.01 -7.73
C ILE A 39 -7.33 -1.19 -6.77
N TRP A 40 -6.19 -1.86 -6.62
CA TRP A 40 -5.91 -2.80 -5.54
C TRP A 40 -4.98 -2.17 -4.51
N VAL A 41 -5.18 -2.47 -3.24
CA VAL A 41 -4.31 -2.00 -2.15
C VAL A 41 -3.38 -3.13 -1.75
N ASN A 42 -2.09 -2.96 -1.97
CA ASN A 42 -1.08 -3.95 -1.62
C ASN A 42 0.26 -3.29 -1.22
N PRO A 43 1.12 -4.00 -0.47
CA PRO A 43 2.50 -3.58 -0.24
C PRO A 43 3.31 -3.51 -1.54
N ASP A 44 4.44 -2.80 -1.52
CA ASP A 44 5.34 -2.64 -2.67
C ASP A 44 5.92 -3.97 -3.19
N CYS A 45 6.19 -4.93 -2.28
CA CYS A 45 6.72 -6.26 -2.62
C CYS A 45 6.41 -7.27 -1.50
N GLY A 46 6.93 -8.49 -1.62
CA GLY A 46 6.76 -9.54 -0.62
C GLY A 46 7.41 -9.21 0.72
N LEU A 47 6.79 -9.64 1.82
CA LEU A 47 7.16 -9.31 3.19
C LEU A 47 8.30 -10.17 3.78
N LYS A 48 9.04 -10.90 2.94
CA LYS A 48 10.04 -11.91 3.38
C LYS A 48 11.11 -11.34 4.32
N THR A 49 11.42 -10.05 4.20
CA THR A 49 12.46 -9.35 4.98
C THR A 49 11.91 -8.56 6.18
N ARG A 50 10.61 -8.66 6.48
CA ARG A 50 9.95 -7.93 7.59
C ARG A 50 9.69 -8.83 8.79
N GLY A 51 9.75 -8.26 9.99
CA GLY A 51 9.37 -8.93 11.23
C GLY A 51 7.86 -8.88 11.48
N TRP A 52 7.34 -9.88 12.20
CA TRP A 52 5.90 -9.98 12.50
C TRP A 52 5.29 -8.74 13.17
N PRO A 53 5.94 -8.07 14.14
CA PRO A 53 5.38 -6.86 14.76
C PRO A 53 5.17 -5.74 13.74
N GLU A 54 6.14 -5.50 12.86
CA GLU A 54 6.03 -4.48 11.82
C GLU A 54 4.99 -4.85 10.76
N THR A 55 4.94 -6.12 10.35
CA THR A 55 3.97 -6.59 9.35
C THR A 55 2.53 -6.44 9.82
N LYS A 56 2.23 -6.88 11.05
CA LYS A 56 0.88 -6.73 11.61
C LYS A 56 0.54 -5.25 11.80
N GLY A 57 1.47 -4.48 12.35
CA GLY A 57 1.31 -3.04 12.51
C GLY A 57 1.03 -2.32 11.19
N ALA A 58 1.53 -2.78 10.05
CA ALA A 58 1.26 -2.17 8.74
C ALA A 58 -0.04 -2.66 8.07
N LEU A 59 -0.50 -3.88 8.35
CA LEU A 59 -1.67 -4.49 7.68
C LEU A 59 -2.98 -4.38 8.47
N GLU A 60 -2.91 -4.28 9.80
CA GLU A 60 -4.07 -4.35 10.70
C GLU A 60 -4.49 -2.97 11.25
N GLN A 61 -4.09 -1.86 10.59
CA GLN A 61 -4.44 -0.49 11.01
C GLN A 61 -5.90 -0.15 10.77
#